data_AF-A0A3N6P3W7-F1
#
_entry.id   AF-A0A3N6P3W7-F1
#
_cell.length_a   1.000
_cell.length_b   1.000
_cell.length_c   1.000
_cell.angle_alpha   90.00
_cell.angle_beta   90.00
_cell.angle_gamma   90.00
#
_symmetry.space_group_name_H-M   'P 1'
#
loop_
_entity.id
_entity.type
_entity.pdbx_description
1 polymer ?
#
loop_
_entity_poly.entity_id
_entity_poly.type
_entity_poly.pdbx_seq_one_letter_code
_entity_poly.pdbx_strand_id
1 'polypeptide(L)'
;MTGPDFRSFVSRSRTLVDSSPPTTERETRTWLVTPFLETLGWDVHADSTLADATVEDVRLEYVLSVDSIPAVFVAVEPFDTSLEEARARELLEAMSWTGVDRTIYTNGREYFLLAGTTDVDRLACRLPSLPDHESSFAHFSRAALAGRLERHSREHVARQLALERAPIVESIAQRLTTAIGGGDAYAGEFESAAERFLDRLVVSFSGDEYDRFESDSSDVSLRFTDSSSPSGETKSVEGGADQRRNVDDGEYRPEGAEQSESVAVEHSPDELDDRPDGQSDPDTLADANGESAEDGAETDGEFVARFFNDRGSIGAIGHSRSDEALVHAAEYLFERGLSGIRLPWAPDGEGTVLNDEPTRADGSPMATRRQLSNGLYLETGGDVDEHAARVEALASRAGLRVMVTGDWDQSSSSG
;
A
#
# COMPACT_ATOMS: atom_id res chain seq x y z
N MET A 1 25.04 -2.15 15.84
CA MET A 1 23.64 -1.79 15.52
C MET A 1 22.89 -3.10 15.36
N THR A 2 21.87 -3.32 16.18
CA THR A 2 20.98 -4.47 16.06
C THR A 2 20.14 -4.32 14.79
N GLY A 3 20.06 -5.39 13.98
CA GLY A 3 19.24 -5.42 12.77
C GLY A 3 17.75 -5.23 13.06
N PRO A 4 16.92 -5.14 12.01
CA PRO A 4 15.47 -5.02 12.15
C PRO A 4 14.91 -6.22 12.93
N ASP A 5 14.17 -5.96 14.02
CA ASP A 5 13.56 -7.02 14.84
C ASP A 5 12.25 -7.54 14.21
N PHE A 6 12.39 -8.27 13.10
CA PHE A 6 11.24 -8.84 12.39
C PHE A 6 10.48 -9.86 13.21
N ARG A 7 11.11 -10.54 14.17
CA ARG A 7 10.41 -11.52 15.02
C ARG A 7 9.37 -10.83 15.90
N SER A 8 9.75 -9.74 16.55
CA SER A 8 8.83 -8.95 17.36
C SER A 8 7.74 -8.30 16.50
N PHE A 9 8.10 -7.77 15.32
CA PHE A 9 7.12 -7.21 14.37
C PHE A 9 6.08 -8.27 13.96
N VAL A 10 6.52 -9.42 13.44
CA VAL A 10 5.64 -10.50 13.00
C VAL A 10 4.73 -10.99 14.12
N SER A 11 5.26 -11.15 15.34
CA SER A 11 4.44 -11.57 16.48
C SER A 11 3.32 -10.57 16.76
N ARG A 12 3.61 -9.26 16.77
CA ARG A 12 2.60 -8.22 17.01
C ARG A 12 1.57 -8.16 15.90
N SER A 13 2.03 -8.16 14.65
CA SER A 13 1.17 -8.07 13.47
C SER A 13 0.21 -9.27 13.38
N ARG A 14 0.67 -10.48 13.71
CA ARG A 14 -0.20 -11.66 13.76
C ARG A 14 -1.27 -11.54 14.83
N THR A 15 -0.89 -11.16 16.06
CA THR A 15 -1.88 -10.95 17.12
C THR A 15 -2.91 -9.89 16.74
N LEU A 16 -2.49 -8.80 16.10
CA LEU A 16 -3.39 -7.76 15.61
C LEU A 16 -4.36 -8.32 14.58
N VAL A 17 -3.85 -8.96 13.52
CA VAL A 17 -4.67 -9.54 12.44
C VAL A 17 -5.63 -10.62 12.95
N ASP A 18 -5.19 -11.46 13.89
CA ASP A 18 -6.02 -12.52 14.48
C ASP A 18 -7.17 -11.95 15.34
N SER A 19 -6.97 -10.76 15.94
CA SER A 19 -7.97 -10.09 16.79
C SER A 19 -8.90 -9.16 16.02
N SER A 20 -8.36 -8.39 15.08
CA SER A 20 -9.06 -7.36 14.30
C SER A 20 -8.30 -7.15 12.99
N PRO A 21 -8.61 -7.91 11.93
CA PRO A 21 -7.95 -7.76 10.65
C PRO A 21 -8.26 -6.37 10.04
N PRO A 22 -7.29 -5.70 9.39
CA PRO A 22 -7.57 -4.47 8.66
C PRO A 22 -8.62 -4.70 7.57
N THR A 23 -9.53 -3.76 7.44
CA THR A 23 -10.65 -3.78 6.48
C THR A 23 -10.53 -2.71 5.39
N THR A 24 -9.66 -1.73 5.59
CA THR A 24 -9.39 -0.66 4.62
C THR A 24 -7.90 -0.58 4.28
N GLU A 25 -7.56 -0.02 3.11
CA GLU A 25 -6.16 0.25 2.73
C GLU A 25 -5.45 1.11 3.79
N ARG A 26 -6.17 2.09 4.33
CA ARG A 26 -5.69 2.99 5.36
C ARG A 26 -5.34 2.26 6.66
N GLU A 27 -6.18 1.33 7.10
CA GLU A 27 -5.88 0.46 8.25
C GLU A 27 -4.67 -0.42 7.96
N THR A 28 -4.56 -1.02 6.77
CA THR A 28 -3.37 -1.79 6.36
C THR A 28 -2.10 -0.94 6.47
N ARG A 29 -2.15 0.30 5.95
CA ARG A 29 -1.04 1.25 6.01
C ARG A 29 -0.65 1.60 7.44
N THR A 30 -1.63 1.88 8.30
CA THR A 30 -1.38 2.36 9.66
C THR A 30 -0.98 1.24 10.60
N TRP A 31 -1.61 0.08 10.51
CA TRP A 31 -1.46 -1.01 11.48
C TRP A 31 -0.36 -2.00 11.11
N LEU A 32 -0.09 -2.18 9.81
CA LEU A 32 0.87 -3.18 9.32
C LEU A 32 2.07 -2.54 8.62
N VAL A 33 1.85 -1.66 7.66
CA VAL A 33 2.95 -1.13 6.83
C VAL A 33 3.79 -0.09 7.58
N THR A 34 3.17 0.86 8.27
CA THR A 34 3.90 1.87 9.04
C THR A 34 4.81 1.24 10.10
N PRO A 35 4.33 0.32 10.97
CA PRO A 35 5.21 -0.35 11.93
C PRO A 35 6.29 -1.23 11.28
N PHE A 36 6.04 -1.77 10.08
CA PHE A 36 7.04 -2.47 9.30
C PHE A 36 8.15 -1.51 8.81
N LEU A 37 7.78 -0.35 8.28
CA LEU A 37 8.75 0.67 7.86
C LEU A 37 9.54 1.24 9.04
N GLU A 38 8.90 1.44 10.19
CA GLU A 38 9.57 1.80 11.45
C GLU A 38 10.57 0.71 11.89
N THR A 39 10.24 -0.57 11.70
CA THR A 39 11.15 -1.69 11.97
C THR A 39 12.39 -1.64 11.07
N LEU A 40 12.25 -1.14 9.84
CA LEU A 40 13.36 -0.86 8.92
C LEU A 40 14.11 0.45 9.23
N GLY A 41 13.70 1.18 10.27
CA GLY A 41 14.33 2.42 10.72
C GLY A 41 13.88 3.66 9.95
N TRP A 42 12.75 3.60 9.24
CA TRP A 42 12.13 4.76 8.61
C TRP A 42 11.22 5.50 9.59
N ASP A 43 11.19 6.82 9.46
CA ASP A 43 10.20 7.65 10.11
C ASP A 43 9.23 8.14 9.02
N VAL A 44 8.06 7.51 8.95
CA VAL A 44 7.05 7.86 7.94
C VAL A 44 6.37 9.20 8.22
N HIS A 45 6.53 9.74 9.43
CA HIS A 45 5.98 11.03 9.84
C HIS A 45 6.99 12.18 9.68
N ALA A 46 8.22 11.89 9.25
CA ALA A 46 9.19 12.93 8.95
C ALA A 46 8.80 13.70 7.68
N ASP A 47 9.00 15.02 7.66
CA ASP A 47 8.75 15.90 6.50
C ASP A 47 9.44 15.46 5.21
N SER A 48 10.48 14.63 5.31
CA SER A 48 11.21 14.06 4.17
C SER A 48 10.49 12.90 3.47
N THR A 49 9.43 12.37 4.07
CA THR A 49 8.62 11.29 3.51
C THR A 49 7.45 11.90 2.74
N LEU A 50 7.33 11.58 1.46
CA LEU A 50 6.16 11.97 0.68
C LEU A 50 5.12 10.86 0.79
N ALA A 51 3.93 11.17 1.30
CA ALA A 51 2.79 10.26 1.32
C ALA A 51 1.89 10.51 0.11
N ASP A 52 1.29 9.44 -0.42
CA ASP A 52 0.30 9.50 -1.51
C ASP A 52 0.81 10.29 -2.74
N ALA A 53 2.02 9.97 -3.17
CA ALA A 53 2.65 10.56 -4.34
C ALA A 53 2.23 9.85 -5.63
N THR A 54 2.25 10.57 -6.75
CA THR A 54 2.10 9.99 -8.09
C THR A 54 3.37 10.23 -8.89
N VAL A 55 3.92 9.16 -9.45
CA VAL A 55 5.17 9.18 -10.23
C VAL A 55 4.91 8.45 -11.54
N GLU A 56 4.95 9.17 -12.66
CA GLU A 56 4.60 8.61 -13.98
C GLU A 56 3.26 7.86 -13.96
N ASP A 57 2.22 8.50 -13.42
CA ASP A 57 0.87 7.94 -13.21
C ASP A 57 0.79 6.73 -12.25
N VAL A 58 1.91 6.32 -11.66
CA VAL A 58 1.95 5.28 -10.64
C VAL A 58 1.75 5.89 -9.26
N ARG A 59 0.63 5.55 -8.61
CA ARG A 59 0.37 5.91 -7.20
C ARG A 59 1.32 5.16 -6.25
N LEU A 60 1.90 5.90 -5.33
CA LEU A 60 2.81 5.42 -4.30
C LEU A 60 2.34 5.92 -2.94
N GLU A 61 2.06 5.02 -2.03
CA GLU A 61 1.57 5.37 -0.69
C GLU A 61 2.68 6.00 0.14
N TYR A 62 3.95 5.64 -0.10
CA TYR A 62 5.11 6.35 0.43
C TYR A 62 6.27 6.44 -0.55
N VAL A 63 6.93 7.59 -0.58
CA VAL A 63 8.28 7.77 -1.12
C VAL A 63 9.20 8.13 0.04
N LEU A 64 10.04 7.18 0.43
CA LEU A 64 10.94 7.32 1.57
C LEU A 64 12.25 7.96 1.13
N SER A 65 12.67 9.00 1.84
CA SER A 65 13.89 9.74 1.49
C SER A 65 14.95 9.67 2.58
N VAL A 66 16.22 9.61 2.17
CA VAL A 66 17.35 9.88 3.05
C VAL A 66 17.89 11.24 2.70
N ASP A 67 17.85 12.18 3.65
CA ASP A 67 18.38 13.53 3.45
C ASP A 67 17.82 14.25 2.21
N SER A 68 16.51 14.12 2.03
CA SER A 68 15.78 14.60 0.84
C SER A 68 16.19 13.91 -0.46
N ILE A 69 16.86 12.76 -0.42
CA ILE A 69 17.12 11.91 -1.60
C ILE A 69 16.11 10.77 -1.61
N PRO A 70 15.30 10.61 -2.67
CA PRO A 70 14.34 9.53 -2.76
C PRO A 70 15.08 8.20 -2.85
N ALA A 71 14.71 7.29 -1.97
CA ALA A 71 15.49 6.10 -1.68
C ALA A 71 14.69 4.82 -1.88
N VAL A 72 13.40 4.82 -1.51
CA VAL A 72 12.52 3.66 -1.60
C VAL A 72 11.12 4.09 -1.99
N PHE A 73 10.53 3.39 -2.97
CA PHE A 73 9.09 3.45 -3.21
C PHE A 73 8.38 2.39 -2.39
N VAL A 74 7.22 2.76 -1.83
CA VAL A 74 6.35 1.83 -1.13
C VAL A 74 4.97 1.92 -1.74
N ALA A 75 4.52 0.79 -2.27
CA ALA A 75 3.19 0.59 -2.78
C ALA A 75 2.40 -0.34 -1.84
N VAL A 76 1.15 0.00 -1.56
CA VAL A 76 0.31 -0.69 -0.59
C VAL A 76 -1.05 -1.03 -1.16
N GLU A 77 -1.46 -2.28 -1.02
CA GLU A 77 -2.82 -2.74 -1.29
C GLU A 77 -3.63 -2.89 0.03
N PRO A 78 -4.97 -2.90 -0.03
CA PRO A 78 -5.82 -3.37 1.05
C PRO A 78 -5.43 -4.77 1.55
N PHE A 79 -5.66 -5.05 2.83
CA PHE A 79 -5.16 -6.27 3.48
C PHE A 79 -5.74 -7.55 2.87
N ASP A 80 -6.98 -7.50 2.39
CA ASP A 80 -7.70 -8.60 1.75
C ASP A 80 -7.37 -8.77 0.27
N THR A 81 -6.90 -7.71 -0.41
CA THR A 81 -6.45 -7.69 -1.80
C THR A 81 -5.07 -8.34 -1.97
N SER A 82 -4.93 -9.21 -2.97
CA SER A 82 -3.63 -9.82 -3.32
C SER A 82 -2.79 -8.87 -4.16
N LEU A 83 -1.47 -8.98 -4.05
CA LEU A 83 -0.55 -8.20 -4.89
C LEU A 83 -0.72 -8.56 -6.37
N GLU A 84 -0.75 -7.55 -7.23
CA GLU A 84 -0.97 -7.72 -8.67
C GLU A 84 0.32 -7.59 -9.48
N GLU A 85 0.52 -8.50 -10.45
CA GLU A 85 1.66 -8.42 -11.38
C GLU A 85 1.59 -7.18 -12.28
N ALA A 86 0.38 -6.69 -12.58
CA ALA A 86 0.19 -5.45 -13.33
C ALA A 86 0.79 -4.26 -12.61
N ARG A 87 0.43 -4.11 -11.32
CA ARG A 87 0.97 -3.05 -10.48
C ARG A 87 2.47 -3.18 -10.27
N ALA A 88 2.98 -4.40 -10.12
CA ALA A 88 4.42 -4.63 -10.02
C ALA A 88 5.20 -4.19 -11.27
N ARG A 89 4.61 -4.30 -12.48
CA ARG A 89 5.21 -3.80 -13.72
C ARG A 89 5.25 -2.28 -13.77
N GLU A 90 4.15 -1.62 -13.41
CA GLU A 90 4.10 -0.15 -13.28
C GLU A 90 5.18 0.37 -12.31
N LEU A 91 5.38 -0.31 -11.19
CA LEU A 91 6.43 0.05 -10.22
C LEU A 91 7.85 -0.08 -10.81
N LEU A 92 8.11 -1.10 -11.64
CA LEU A 92 9.40 -1.25 -12.33
C LEU A 92 9.63 -0.13 -13.35
N GLU A 93 8.59 0.28 -14.06
CA GLU A 93 8.65 1.41 -14.99
C GLU A 93 8.97 2.71 -14.24
N ALA A 94 8.30 2.96 -13.11
CA ALA A 94 8.59 4.11 -12.24
C ALA A 94 10.04 4.08 -11.69
N MET A 95 10.55 2.90 -11.29
CA MET A 95 11.94 2.74 -10.84
C MET A 95 12.94 3.07 -11.95
N SER A 96 12.72 2.55 -13.16
CA SER A 96 13.55 2.82 -14.35
C SER A 96 13.55 4.30 -14.72
N TRP A 97 12.37 4.92 -14.69
CA TRP A 97 12.24 6.33 -15.05
C TRP A 97 12.92 7.25 -14.04
N THR A 98 12.69 7.03 -12.75
CA THR A 98 13.22 7.89 -11.70
C THR A 98 14.66 7.56 -11.30
N GLY A 99 15.13 6.35 -11.60
CA GLY A 99 16.40 5.82 -11.11
C GLY A 99 16.36 5.43 -9.64
N VAL A 100 15.19 5.45 -8.97
CA VAL A 100 15.01 4.87 -7.64
C VAL A 100 15.04 3.37 -7.76
N ASP A 101 15.96 2.73 -7.04
CA ASP A 101 16.33 1.34 -7.29
C ASP A 101 15.86 0.40 -6.16
N ARG A 102 14.93 0.83 -5.33
CA ARG A 102 14.32 0.02 -4.27
C ARG A 102 12.82 0.26 -4.23
N THR A 103 12.05 -0.82 -4.26
CA THR A 103 10.59 -0.78 -4.06
C THR A 103 10.13 -1.89 -3.14
N ILE A 104 9.17 -1.56 -2.26
CA ILE A 104 8.43 -2.49 -1.41
C ILE A 104 6.97 -2.44 -1.86
N TYR A 105 6.42 -3.55 -2.32
CA TYR A 105 5.01 -3.69 -2.65
C TYR A 105 4.35 -4.69 -1.70
N THR A 106 3.32 -4.27 -0.96
CA THR A 106 2.77 -5.08 0.14
C THR A 106 1.30 -4.81 0.45
N ASN A 107 0.59 -5.80 0.99
CA ASN A 107 -0.74 -5.68 1.61
C ASN A 107 -0.66 -5.97 3.12
N GLY A 108 0.54 -5.96 3.71
CA GLY A 108 0.80 -6.32 5.10
C GLY A 108 0.90 -7.83 5.39
N ARG A 109 0.31 -8.70 4.54
CA ARG A 109 0.45 -10.18 4.63
C ARG A 109 1.48 -10.76 3.66
N GLU A 110 1.66 -10.12 2.53
CA GLU A 110 2.54 -10.46 1.42
C GLU A 110 3.47 -9.29 1.15
N TYR A 111 4.74 -9.59 0.87
CA TYR A 111 5.78 -8.60 0.64
C TYR A 111 6.51 -8.97 -0.64
N PHE A 112 6.59 -8.01 -1.56
CA PHE A 112 7.33 -8.11 -2.79
C PHE A 112 8.38 -7.00 -2.84
N LEU A 113 9.65 -7.40 -2.81
CA LEU A 113 10.80 -6.52 -2.84
C LEU A 113 11.41 -6.50 -4.24
N LEU A 114 11.71 -5.29 -4.72
CA LEU A 114 12.42 -5.04 -5.97
C LEU A 114 13.69 -4.24 -5.68
N ALA A 115 14.82 -4.70 -6.17
CA ALA A 115 16.12 -4.04 -5.99
C ALA A 115 16.93 -3.99 -7.29
N GLY A 116 17.23 -2.78 -7.77
CA GLY A 116 17.94 -2.51 -9.02
C GLY A 116 17.08 -1.71 -10.01
N THR A 117 17.71 -1.16 -11.05
CA THR A 117 17.02 -0.45 -12.15
C THR A 117 17.19 -1.13 -13.50
N THR A 118 18.13 -2.05 -13.66
CA THR A 118 18.39 -2.76 -14.93
C THR A 118 18.28 -4.27 -14.72
N ASP A 119 19.10 -4.83 -13.82
CA ASP A 119 18.99 -6.21 -13.35
C ASP A 119 18.27 -6.22 -11.99
N VAL A 120 16.94 -6.25 -12.02
CA VAL A 120 16.14 -6.13 -10.80
C VAL A 120 16.07 -7.47 -10.06
N ASP A 121 16.69 -7.53 -8.89
CA ASP A 121 16.52 -8.62 -7.93
C ASP A 121 15.12 -8.57 -7.32
N ARG A 122 14.47 -9.73 -7.23
CA ARG A 122 13.09 -9.87 -6.76
C ARG A 122 12.98 -10.86 -5.62
N LEU A 123 12.24 -10.49 -4.58
CA LEU A 123 11.92 -11.38 -3.47
C LEU A 123 10.45 -11.26 -3.12
N ALA A 124 9.72 -12.38 -3.17
CA ALA A 124 8.36 -12.48 -2.66
C ALA A 124 8.33 -13.39 -1.43
N CYS A 125 7.76 -12.89 -0.32
CA CYS A 125 7.58 -13.66 0.90
C CYS A 125 6.32 -13.23 1.65
N ARG A 126 5.90 -14.04 2.62
CA ARG A 126 4.76 -13.75 3.49
C ARG A 126 5.21 -13.22 4.84
N LEU A 127 4.30 -12.54 5.55
CA LEU A 127 4.54 -11.97 6.88
C LEU A 127 5.25 -12.95 7.84
N PRO A 128 4.85 -14.24 7.98
CA PRO A 128 5.54 -15.17 8.89
C PRO A 128 7.00 -15.46 8.52
N SER A 129 7.35 -15.33 7.23
CA SER A 129 8.67 -15.65 6.68
C SER A 129 9.63 -14.46 6.66
N LEU A 130 9.20 -13.25 7.06
CA LEU A 130 10.07 -12.07 7.12
C LEU A 130 11.40 -12.32 7.89
N PRO A 131 11.42 -13.00 9.05
CA PRO A 131 12.66 -13.27 9.78
C PRO A 131 13.65 -14.14 9.02
N ASP A 132 13.18 -14.98 8.09
CA ASP A 132 14.04 -15.85 7.26
C ASP A 132 14.75 -15.05 6.15
N HIS A 133 14.26 -13.84 5.86
CA HIS A 133 14.77 -12.96 4.82
C HIS A 133 15.38 -11.65 5.36
N GLU A 134 15.76 -11.62 6.65
CA GLU A 134 16.25 -10.41 7.33
C GLU A 134 17.38 -9.70 6.55
N SER A 135 18.31 -10.47 5.96
CA SER A 135 19.41 -9.91 5.17
C SER A 135 18.93 -9.18 3.90
N SER A 136 17.90 -9.69 3.24
CA SER A 136 17.34 -9.07 2.03
C SER A 136 16.66 -7.75 2.39
N PHE A 137 15.88 -7.74 3.47
CA PHE A 137 15.22 -6.53 3.97
C PHE A 137 16.20 -5.49 4.53
N ALA A 138 17.35 -5.90 5.05
CA ALA A 138 18.37 -4.98 5.54
C ALA A 138 18.82 -3.97 4.46
N HIS A 139 18.81 -4.35 3.18
CA HIS A 139 19.12 -3.47 2.05
C HIS A 139 18.07 -2.38 1.78
N PHE A 140 16.88 -2.49 2.39
CA PHE A 140 15.80 -1.51 2.34
C PHE A 140 15.75 -0.64 3.62
N SER A 141 16.61 -0.93 4.59
CA SER A 141 16.68 -0.12 5.82
C SER A 141 17.21 1.28 5.53
N ARG A 142 16.70 2.26 6.28
CA ARG A 142 17.17 3.66 6.17
C ARG A 142 18.68 3.76 6.36
N ALA A 143 19.24 2.99 7.30
CA ALA A 143 20.68 3.00 7.59
C ALA A 143 21.52 2.47 6.43
N ALA A 144 21.11 1.38 5.77
CA ALA A 144 21.83 0.83 4.63
C ALA A 144 21.81 1.79 3.43
N LEU A 145 20.66 2.43 3.17
CA LEU A 145 20.54 3.38 2.07
C LEU A 145 21.26 4.69 2.35
N ALA A 146 21.28 5.17 3.58
CA ALA A 146 22.06 6.36 3.95
C ALA A 146 23.56 6.19 3.71
N GLY A 147 24.10 4.98 3.89
CA GLY A 147 25.50 4.70 3.58
C GLY A 147 25.82 4.60 2.08
N ARG A 148 24.79 4.45 1.23
CA ARG A 148 24.93 4.22 -0.22
C ARG A 148 24.59 5.46 -1.05
N LEU A 149 23.67 6.29 -0.57
CA LEU A 149 23.22 7.48 -1.28
C LEU A 149 24.18 8.64 -1.00
N GLU A 150 25.06 8.91 -1.96
CA GLU A 150 25.96 10.05 -1.91
C GLU A 150 25.22 11.34 -2.26
N ARG A 151 25.20 12.30 -1.31
CA ARG A 151 24.72 13.64 -1.61
C ARG A 151 25.65 14.26 -2.66
N HIS A 152 25.06 14.82 -3.72
CA HIS A 152 25.75 15.45 -4.86
C HIS A 152 26.24 14.52 -6.00
N SER A 153 25.76 13.28 -6.09
CA SER A 153 25.92 12.48 -7.30
C SER A 153 25.01 12.98 -8.45
N ARG A 154 25.29 12.60 -9.70
CA ARG A 154 24.41 12.98 -10.83
C ARG A 154 23.06 12.25 -10.73
N GLU A 155 23.10 10.99 -10.32
CA GLU A 155 21.94 10.13 -10.12
C GLU A 155 21.00 10.69 -9.05
N HIS A 156 21.54 11.34 -8.01
CA HIS A 156 20.75 12.06 -7.03
C HIS A 156 19.92 13.19 -7.68
N VAL A 157 20.55 13.98 -8.54
CA VAL A 157 19.88 15.09 -9.25
C VAL A 157 18.80 14.54 -10.18
N ALA A 158 19.08 13.44 -10.91
CA ALA A 158 18.11 12.78 -11.76
C ALA A 158 16.86 12.31 -10.99
N ARG A 159 17.06 11.62 -9.86
CA ARG A 159 15.97 11.13 -9.00
C ARG A 159 15.07 12.25 -8.51
N GLN A 160 15.68 13.34 -8.03
CA GLN A 160 14.96 14.49 -7.53
C GLN A 160 14.13 15.18 -8.63
N LEU A 161 14.73 15.39 -9.80
CA LEU A 161 14.03 16.00 -10.93
C LEU A 161 12.88 15.13 -11.46
N ALA A 162 13.04 13.81 -11.42
CA ALA A 162 12.01 12.88 -11.87
C ALA A 162 10.78 12.90 -10.94
N LEU A 163 10.96 13.02 -9.62
CA LEU A 163 9.85 13.15 -8.68
C LEU A 163 9.19 14.53 -8.68
N GLU A 164 10.00 15.59 -8.77
CA GLU A 164 9.51 16.97 -8.80
C GLU A 164 9.08 17.41 -10.21
N ARG A 165 8.91 16.46 -11.14
CA ARG A 165 8.64 16.74 -12.56
C ARG A 165 7.42 17.63 -12.72
N ALA A 166 6.27 17.22 -12.20
CA ALA A 166 5.02 17.95 -12.33
C ALA A 166 5.10 19.41 -11.81
N PRO A 167 5.52 19.68 -10.55
CA PRO A 167 5.60 21.06 -10.06
C PRO A 167 6.65 21.90 -10.80
N ILE A 168 7.75 21.30 -11.27
CA ILE A 168 8.75 22.05 -12.05
C ILE A 168 8.22 22.41 -13.45
N VAL A 169 7.55 21.47 -14.13
CA VAL A 169 6.90 21.73 -15.44
C VAL A 169 5.90 22.86 -15.31
N GLU A 170 5.00 22.78 -14.33
CA GLU A 170 3.99 23.80 -14.06
C GLU A 170 4.64 25.17 -13.79
N SER A 171 5.67 25.20 -12.93
CA SER A 171 6.39 26.44 -12.61
C SER A 171 7.07 27.06 -13.82
N ILE A 172 7.71 26.27 -14.68
CA ILE A 172 8.35 26.74 -15.92
C ILE A 172 7.30 27.26 -16.88
N ALA A 173 6.24 26.50 -17.13
CA ALA A 173 5.16 26.87 -18.04
C ALA A 173 4.48 28.17 -17.59
N GLN A 174 4.12 28.29 -16.31
CA GLN A 174 3.50 29.48 -15.74
C GLN A 174 4.39 30.72 -15.88
N ARG A 175 5.71 30.57 -15.68
CA ARG A 175 6.67 31.66 -15.87
C ARG A 175 6.76 32.11 -17.33
N LEU A 176 6.75 31.19 -18.28
CA LEU A 176 6.77 31.52 -19.72
C LEU A 176 5.47 32.21 -20.15
N THR A 177 4.33 31.69 -19.72
CA THR A 177 3.00 32.28 -19.97
C THR A 177 2.93 33.72 -19.47
N THR A 178 3.42 33.98 -18.25
CA THR A 178 3.39 35.33 -17.64
C THR A 178 4.35 36.31 -18.31
N ALA A 179 5.51 35.83 -18.77
CA ALA A 179 6.55 36.69 -19.35
C ALA A 179 6.23 37.17 -20.77
N ILE A 180 5.35 36.46 -21.49
CA ILE A 180 5.05 36.71 -22.91
C ILE A 180 3.66 37.33 -23.04
N GLY A 181 3.56 38.47 -23.72
CA GLY A 181 2.27 39.09 -24.02
C GLY A 181 1.41 38.17 -24.90
N GLY A 182 0.25 37.74 -24.39
CA GLY A 182 -0.60 36.73 -25.04
C GLY A 182 -0.14 35.28 -24.81
N GLY A 183 0.72 35.04 -23.81
CA GLY A 183 1.25 33.72 -23.49
C GLY A 183 0.19 32.66 -23.17
N ASP A 184 -0.99 33.06 -22.70
CA ASP A 184 -2.11 32.15 -22.41
C ASP A 184 -2.51 31.32 -23.64
N ALA A 185 -2.37 31.88 -24.85
CA ALA A 185 -2.66 31.17 -26.10
C ALA A 185 -1.68 30.01 -26.40
N TYR A 186 -0.53 30.00 -25.73
CA TYR A 186 0.56 29.04 -25.94
C TYR A 186 0.85 28.19 -24.69
N ALA A 187 0.00 28.24 -23.66
CA ALA A 187 0.24 27.56 -22.38
C ALA A 187 0.55 26.06 -22.54
N GLY A 188 -0.24 25.34 -23.35
CA GLY A 188 0.01 23.92 -23.63
C GLY A 188 1.30 23.65 -24.40
N GLU A 189 1.74 24.56 -25.27
CA GLU A 189 3.04 24.45 -25.95
C GLU A 189 4.21 24.65 -24.97
N PHE A 190 4.07 25.58 -24.02
CA PHE A 190 5.07 25.80 -22.98
C PHE A 190 5.19 24.62 -22.02
N GLU A 191 4.07 24.04 -21.60
CA GLU A 191 4.03 22.82 -20.79
C GLU A 191 4.74 21.66 -21.51
N SER A 192 4.30 21.34 -22.73
CA SER A 192 4.93 20.34 -23.59
C SER A 192 6.43 20.56 -23.83
N ALA A 193 6.88 21.80 -23.92
CA ALA A 193 8.30 22.12 -24.10
C ALA A 193 9.09 21.98 -22.78
N ALA A 194 8.50 22.36 -21.65
CA ALA A 194 9.08 22.21 -20.32
C ALA A 194 9.25 20.73 -19.96
N GLU A 195 8.25 19.90 -20.25
CA GLU A 195 8.31 18.44 -20.12
C GLU A 195 9.53 17.85 -20.86
N ARG A 196 9.61 18.09 -22.18
CA ARG A 196 10.72 17.61 -23.01
C ARG A 196 12.08 18.16 -22.58
N PHE A 197 12.11 19.34 -21.95
CA PHE A 197 13.33 19.90 -21.39
C PHE A 197 13.76 19.14 -20.14
N LEU A 198 12.84 18.90 -19.20
CA LEU A 198 13.12 18.12 -17.99
C LEU A 198 13.48 16.68 -18.30
N ASP A 199 12.80 16.01 -19.24
CA ASP A 199 13.12 14.63 -19.63
C ASP A 199 14.57 14.52 -20.11
N ARG A 200 15.03 15.48 -20.93
CA ARG A 200 16.42 15.56 -21.37
C ARG A 200 17.38 15.84 -20.23
N LEU A 201 16.97 16.65 -19.24
CA LEU A 201 17.77 16.96 -18.08
C LEU A 201 17.94 15.71 -17.20
N VAL A 202 16.84 15.01 -16.87
CA VAL A 202 16.86 13.75 -16.13
C VAL A 202 17.80 12.74 -16.80
N VAL A 203 17.62 12.48 -18.10
CA VAL A 203 18.50 11.57 -18.87
C VAL A 203 19.96 12.00 -18.79
N SER A 204 20.25 13.29 -18.91
CA SER A 204 21.64 13.77 -18.81
C SER A 204 22.26 13.52 -17.44
N PHE A 205 21.48 13.50 -16.37
CA PHE A 205 21.95 13.27 -15.00
C PHE A 205 21.93 11.79 -14.61
N SER A 206 21.14 10.93 -15.26
CA SER A 206 21.07 9.50 -14.95
C SER A 206 22.32 8.69 -15.35
N GLY A 207 23.30 9.28 -16.02
CA GLY A 207 24.62 8.69 -16.22
C GLY A 207 24.77 7.78 -17.43
N ASP A 208 23.68 7.29 -18.02
CA ASP A 208 23.72 6.34 -19.14
C ASP A 208 23.18 6.92 -20.45
N GLU A 209 24.08 6.99 -21.44
CA GLU A 209 23.72 6.95 -22.86
C GLU A 209 23.10 5.56 -23.15
N TYR A 210 21.78 5.51 -23.35
CA TYR A 210 21.04 4.48 -24.10
C TYR A 210 20.67 3.11 -23.46
N ASP A 211 20.73 2.89 -22.15
CA ASP A 211 20.18 1.64 -21.53
C ASP A 211 18.90 1.86 -20.70
N ARG A 212 18.06 2.83 -21.10
CA ARG A 212 16.71 2.97 -20.56
C ARG A 212 15.79 1.96 -21.25
N PHE A 213 15.73 0.74 -20.71
CA PHE A 213 14.79 -0.35 -21.04
C PHE A 213 14.39 -0.48 -22.54
N GLU A 214 14.99 -1.43 -23.25
CA GLU A 214 14.22 -2.15 -24.25
C GLU A 214 13.17 -3.00 -23.49
N SER A 215 11.90 -2.78 -23.85
CA SER A 215 10.71 -3.27 -23.18
C SER A 215 10.53 -4.79 -23.26
N ASP A 216 11.39 -5.57 -22.58
CA ASP A 216 11.21 -7.00 -22.36
C ASP A 216 10.76 -7.32 -20.91
N SER A 217 10.13 -6.35 -20.24
CA SER A 217 9.53 -6.43 -18.88
C SER A 217 8.33 -7.40 -18.76
N SER A 218 8.20 -8.37 -19.66
CA SER A 218 7.04 -9.26 -19.73
C SER A 218 7.03 -10.36 -18.67
N ASP A 219 8.16 -10.64 -18.01
CA ASP A 219 8.27 -11.72 -17.02
C ASP A 219 8.35 -11.14 -15.59
N VAL A 220 7.23 -10.68 -15.03
CA VAL A 220 7.08 -10.43 -13.59
C VAL A 220 6.19 -11.52 -13.04
N SER A 221 6.75 -12.46 -12.27
CA SER A 221 5.98 -13.51 -11.59
C SER A 221 6.07 -13.37 -10.08
N LEU A 222 4.93 -13.21 -9.42
CA LEU A 222 4.83 -13.14 -7.95
C LEU A 222 4.87 -14.54 -7.34
N ARG A 223 6.06 -15.14 -7.27
CA ARG A 223 6.25 -16.47 -6.66
C ARG A 223 6.71 -16.37 -5.22
N PHE A 224 5.74 -16.46 -4.30
CA PHE A 224 6.01 -16.45 -2.87
C PHE A 224 6.80 -17.67 -2.43
N THR A 225 7.91 -17.42 -1.76
CA THR A 225 8.67 -18.45 -1.06
C THR A 225 7.96 -18.77 0.25
N ASP A 226 7.38 -19.97 0.37
CA ASP A 226 6.75 -20.44 1.61
C ASP A 226 7.48 -21.72 2.08
N SER A 227 7.87 -21.76 3.35
CA SER A 227 8.53 -22.91 3.98
C SER A 227 7.52 -23.90 4.61
N SER A 228 6.24 -23.80 4.23
CA SER A 228 5.15 -24.54 4.88
C SER A 228 4.31 -25.34 3.88
N SER A 229 4.86 -26.44 3.37
CA SER A 229 4.05 -27.51 2.76
C SER A 229 4.29 -28.83 3.48
N PRO A 230 3.28 -29.49 4.06
CA PRO A 230 3.39 -30.86 4.53
C PRO A 230 3.25 -31.82 3.34
N SER A 231 4.31 -32.57 3.07
CA SER A 231 4.34 -33.89 2.40
C SER A 231 3.40 -34.14 1.22
N GLY A 232 3.97 -34.14 0.01
CA GLY A 232 3.44 -34.83 -1.17
C GLY A 232 4.60 -35.29 -2.06
N GLU A 233 4.80 -36.61 -2.09
CA GLU A 233 5.83 -37.38 -2.80
C GLU A 233 6.40 -36.75 -4.09
N THR A 234 7.72 -36.53 -4.11
CA THR A 234 8.52 -36.67 -5.33
C THR A 234 9.61 -37.69 -5.08
N LYS A 235 9.51 -38.81 -5.80
CA LYS A 235 10.49 -39.90 -5.80
C LYS A 235 11.85 -39.38 -6.24
N SER A 236 12.79 -39.45 -5.32
CA SER A 236 14.22 -39.44 -5.60
C SER A 236 14.56 -40.66 -6.47
N VAL A 237 15.19 -40.43 -7.63
CA VAL A 237 16.02 -41.44 -8.28
C VAL A 237 17.44 -40.92 -8.21
N GLU A 238 18.18 -41.48 -7.26
CA GLU A 238 19.65 -41.48 -7.28
C GLU A 238 20.14 -42.22 -8.52
N GLY A 239 21.16 -41.65 -9.18
CA GLY A 239 21.90 -42.30 -10.25
C GLY A 239 23.28 -41.67 -10.32
N GLY A 240 24.21 -42.24 -9.56
CA GLY A 240 25.55 -41.73 -9.35
C GLY A 240 26.47 -41.74 -10.57
N ALA A 241 27.59 -41.09 -10.33
CA ALA A 241 28.73 -40.86 -11.20
C ALA A 241 29.21 -42.08 -12.00
N ASP A 242 29.65 -41.83 -13.24
CA ASP A 242 30.86 -42.47 -13.70
C ASP A 242 31.69 -41.59 -14.65
N GLN A 243 32.96 -41.91 -14.68
CA GLN A 243 34.12 -41.10 -14.99
C GLN A 243 34.67 -41.39 -16.41
N ARG A 244 35.33 -40.37 -17.00
CA ARG A 244 36.54 -40.42 -17.90
C ARG A 244 36.40 -40.37 -19.43
N ARG A 245 37.15 -39.37 -19.97
CA ARG A 245 38.17 -39.38 -21.07
C ARG A 245 37.66 -39.66 -22.49
N ASN A 246 37.73 -38.73 -23.46
CA ASN A 246 38.85 -38.03 -24.14
C ASN A 246 39.03 -38.56 -25.57
N VAL A 247 39.42 -37.65 -26.49
CA VAL A 247 39.90 -37.81 -27.88
C VAL A 247 38.80 -38.23 -28.89
N ASP A 248 38.72 -37.80 -30.14
CA ASP A 248 39.65 -37.19 -31.09
C ASP A 248 38.91 -36.62 -32.32
N ASP A 249 39.63 -35.83 -33.10
CA ASP A 249 39.33 -35.16 -34.37
C ASP A 249 38.57 -35.95 -35.45
N GLY A 250 37.90 -35.22 -36.36
CA GLY A 250 37.35 -35.81 -37.58
C GLY A 250 36.55 -34.86 -38.48
N GLU A 251 37.22 -33.88 -39.06
CA GLU A 251 36.79 -33.07 -40.20
C GLU A 251 36.30 -33.94 -41.38
N TYR A 252 35.08 -33.71 -41.91
CA TYR A 252 34.74 -34.00 -43.31
C TYR A 252 33.48 -33.22 -43.76
N ARG A 253 33.69 -32.29 -44.70
CA ARG A 253 32.71 -31.69 -45.63
C ARG A 253 33.22 -32.05 -47.03
N PRO A 254 32.40 -32.50 -48.01
CA PRO A 254 31.81 -31.57 -49.01
C PRO A 254 30.41 -32.03 -49.52
N GLU A 255 29.48 -31.10 -49.78
CA GLU A 255 29.02 -30.59 -51.10
C GLU A 255 27.92 -31.41 -51.83
N GLY A 256 27.01 -30.67 -52.49
CA GLY A 256 26.02 -31.14 -53.47
C GLY A 256 24.58 -31.00 -52.95
N ALA A 257 23.92 -29.84 -53.07
CA ALA A 257 23.21 -29.36 -54.26
C ALA A 257 22.19 -30.38 -54.81
N GLU A 258 20.89 -30.09 -54.65
CA GLU A 258 19.98 -29.68 -55.73
C GLU A 258 18.49 -29.82 -55.34
N GLN A 259 17.77 -28.71 -55.54
CA GLN A 259 16.45 -28.58 -56.18
C GLN A 259 15.16 -29.17 -55.54
N SER A 260 14.22 -28.22 -55.36
CA SER A 260 12.81 -28.26 -55.77
C SER A 260 11.87 -29.32 -55.18
N GLU A 261 10.79 -28.90 -54.51
CA GLU A 261 9.47 -28.68 -55.14
C GLU A 261 8.42 -28.24 -54.11
N SER A 262 7.57 -27.34 -54.57
CA SER A 262 6.34 -26.83 -53.95
C SER A 262 5.24 -27.88 -53.81
N VAL A 263 4.46 -27.86 -52.73
CA VAL A 263 3.01 -28.17 -52.79
C VAL A 263 2.25 -27.36 -51.74
N ALA A 264 1.31 -26.54 -52.23
CA ALA A 264 0.26 -25.90 -51.46
C ALA A 264 -0.87 -26.90 -51.19
N VAL A 265 -1.49 -26.83 -50.01
CA VAL A 265 -2.80 -27.47 -49.75
C VAL A 265 -3.71 -26.44 -49.09
N GLU A 266 -4.68 -25.97 -49.87
CA GLU A 266 -5.91 -25.36 -49.41
C GLU A 266 -6.85 -26.44 -48.87
N HIS A 267 -7.58 -26.14 -47.79
CA HIS A 267 -8.88 -26.76 -47.56
C HIS A 267 -9.88 -25.76 -46.96
N SER A 268 -10.99 -25.63 -47.68
CA SER A 268 -12.18 -24.81 -47.40
C SER A 268 -13.00 -25.31 -46.19
N PRO A 269 -13.89 -24.47 -45.64
CA PRO A 269 -14.86 -24.84 -44.62
C PRO A 269 -16.22 -25.22 -45.24
N ASP A 270 -16.94 -26.14 -44.60
CA ASP A 270 -18.38 -26.37 -44.82
C ASP A 270 -19.11 -26.46 -43.47
N GLU A 271 -20.04 -25.53 -43.31
CA GLU A 271 -21.37 -25.54 -42.66
C GLU A 271 -22.06 -26.94 -42.58
N LEU A 272 -22.92 -27.34 -41.63
CA LEU A 272 -24.12 -26.75 -41.00
C LEU A 272 -24.73 -27.72 -39.94
N ASP A 273 -25.75 -27.23 -39.20
CA ASP A 273 -26.75 -27.89 -38.32
C ASP A 273 -26.30 -28.45 -36.95
N ASP A 274 -27.03 -28.33 -35.83
CA ASP A 274 -28.48 -28.26 -35.64
C ASP A 274 -28.84 -27.61 -34.25
N ARG A 275 -29.99 -26.94 -34.15
CA ARG A 275 -30.66 -26.44 -32.91
C ARG A 275 -31.75 -27.47 -32.48
N PRO A 276 -32.59 -27.36 -31.41
CA PRO A 276 -32.99 -26.18 -30.60
C PRO A 276 -33.34 -26.42 -29.09
N ASP A 277 -33.90 -25.36 -28.50
CA ASP A 277 -34.85 -25.26 -27.37
C ASP A 277 -34.38 -24.96 -25.93
N GLY A 278 -34.94 -23.86 -25.40
CA GLY A 278 -34.84 -23.43 -24.00
C GLY A 278 -35.43 -22.03 -23.78
N GLN A 279 -36.74 -21.98 -23.54
CA GLN A 279 -37.62 -20.81 -23.37
C GLN A 279 -37.22 -19.86 -22.23
N SER A 280 -37.55 -18.57 -22.38
CA SER A 280 -37.80 -17.65 -21.26
C SER A 280 -38.80 -16.58 -21.69
N ASP A 281 -39.97 -16.59 -21.05
CA ASP A 281 -41.06 -15.62 -21.21
C ASP A 281 -40.71 -14.25 -20.59
N PRO A 282 -41.28 -13.15 -21.11
CA PRO A 282 -41.25 -11.81 -20.53
C PRO A 282 -42.54 -11.51 -19.76
N ASP A 283 -42.45 -10.73 -18.68
CA ASP A 283 -43.41 -9.67 -18.28
C ASP A 283 -43.14 -9.24 -16.83
N THR A 284 -42.90 -7.94 -16.61
CA THR A 284 -43.80 -7.06 -15.84
C THR A 284 -43.24 -5.64 -15.82
N LEU A 285 -44.05 -4.71 -16.31
CA LEU A 285 -43.82 -3.26 -16.38
C LEU A 285 -44.28 -2.53 -15.10
N ALA A 286 -43.56 -1.43 -14.85
CA ALA A 286 -44.06 -0.08 -14.52
C ALA A 286 -44.27 0.40 -13.06
N ASP A 287 -43.53 1.49 -12.79
CA ASP A 287 -43.88 2.75 -12.09
C ASP A 287 -44.15 2.69 -10.56
N ALA A 288 -43.58 3.55 -9.71
CA ALA A 288 -43.42 5.00 -9.87
C ALA A 288 -42.56 5.64 -8.76
N ASN A 289 -42.10 6.86 -9.09
CA ASN A 289 -41.72 7.98 -8.22
C ASN A 289 -40.32 7.98 -7.59
N GLY A 290 -39.53 8.93 -8.10
CA GLY A 290 -38.16 9.16 -7.72
C GLY A 290 -37.98 10.16 -6.58
N GLU A 291 -36.77 10.10 -6.06
CA GLU A 291 -36.03 11.22 -5.51
C GLU A 291 -34.64 11.14 -6.14
N SER A 292 -34.16 12.29 -6.61
CA SER A 292 -32.83 12.47 -7.16
C SER A 292 -31.80 12.00 -6.14
N ALA A 293 -31.14 10.87 -6.39
CA ALA A 293 -29.90 10.54 -5.71
C ALA A 293 -28.80 11.38 -6.38
N GLU A 294 -28.61 12.59 -5.84
CA GLU A 294 -27.36 13.30 -6.02
C GLU A 294 -26.25 12.44 -5.41
N ASP A 295 -25.28 12.20 -6.28
CA ASP A 295 -23.91 11.81 -6.06
C ASP A 295 -23.37 12.34 -4.71
N GLY A 296 -23.01 11.41 -3.83
CA GLY A 296 -22.32 11.68 -2.58
C GLY A 296 -21.39 10.52 -2.32
N ALA A 297 -20.19 10.58 -2.90
CA ALA A 297 -19.08 9.78 -2.44
C ALA A 297 -18.99 9.97 -0.91
N GLU A 298 -19.27 8.91 -0.15
CA GLU A 298 -18.99 8.90 1.29
C GLU A 298 -17.51 9.22 1.43
N THR A 299 -17.23 10.42 1.91
CA THR A 299 -15.88 10.86 2.21
C THR A 299 -15.49 10.07 3.44
N ASP A 300 -14.72 9.00 3.24
CA ASP A 300 -14.14 8.20 4.32
C ASP A 300 -13.32 9.15 5.21
N GLY A 301 -13.83 9.44 6.41
CA GLY A 301 -13.15 10.30 7.36
C GLY A 301 -11.94 9.60 7.98
N GLU A 302 -11.11 10.32 8.72
CA GLU A 302 -10.00 9.78 9.50
C GLU A 302 -10.23 10.05 10.99
N PHE A 303 -10.53 9.03 11.79
CA PHE A 303 -10.72 9.21 13.22
C PHE A 303 -9.74 8.34 14.00
N VAL A 304 -8.58 8.87 14.39
CA VAL A 304 -7.54 8.15 15.15
C VAL A 304 -7.44 8.63 16.60
N ALA A 305 -7.37 7.72 17.55
CA ALA A 305 -7.13 7.95 18.97
C ALA A 305 -5.84 7.24 19.41
N ARG A 306 -4.82 8.01 19.80
CA ARG A 306 -3.52 7.50 20.28
C ARG A 306 -3.44 7.58 21.79
N PHE A 307 -3.19 6.46 22.45
CA PHE A 307 -3.16 6.34 23.90
C PHE A 307 -1.74 6.38 24.46
N PHE A 308 -1.59 6.99 25.63
CA PHE A 308 -0.34 7.19 26.34
C PHE A 308 -0.49 6.87 27.83
N ASN A 309 0.55 6.27 28.40
CA ASN A 309 0.76 6.19 29.84
C ASN A 309 1.96 7.08 30.25
N ASP A 310 2.40 6.96 31.51
CA ASP A 310 3.57 7.70 32.01
C ASP A 310 4.90 7.32 31.32
N ARG A 311 4.94 6.17 30.63
CA ARG A 311 6.13 5.62 29.97
C ARG A 311 6.15 5.87 28.46
N GLY A 312 5.10 6.44 27.88
CA GLY A 312 5.01 6.75 26.45
C GLY A 312 3.71 6.25 25.78
N SER A 313 3.73 6.18 24.46
CA SER A 313 2.59 5.69 23.67
C SER A 313 2.43 4.18 23.81
N ILE A 314 1.20 3.70 23.99
CA ILE A 314 0.89 2.27 24.21
C ILE A 314 0.05 1.65 23.10
N GLY A 315 -0.52 2.46 22.21
CA GLY A 315 -1.30 2.01 21.06
C GLY A 315 -2.05 3.16 20.42
N ALA A 316 -2.54 2.92 19.20
CA ALA A 316 -3.45 3.80 18.49
C ALA A 316 -4.57 2.95 17.89
N ILE A 317 -5.77 3.51 17.87
CA ILE A 317 -6.98 2.90 17.31
C ILE A 317 -7.62 3.94 16.41
N GLY A 318 -8.22 3.53 15.30
CA GLY A 318 -9.00 4.46 14.49
C GLY A 318 -9.95 3.75 13.56
N HIS A 319 -10.82 4.52 12.92
CA HIS A 319 -11.78 4.05 11.92
C HIS A 319 -12.10 5.18 10.94
N SER A 320 -12.73 4.86 9.80
CA SER A 320 -13.22 5.86 8.85
C SER A 320 -14.49 6.62 9.30
N ARG A 321 -15.05 6.23 10.45
CA ARG A 321 -16.28 6.77 11.02
C ARG A 321 -16.08 6.99 12.52
N SER A 322 -16.53 8.13 13.03
CA SER A 322 -16.29 8.53 14.42
C SER A 322 -17.01 7.63 15.43
N ASP A 323 -18.19 7.09 15.08
CA ASP A 323 -18.97 6.15 15.90
C ASP A 323 -18.24 4.82 16.10
N GLU A 324 -17.70 4.25 15.02
CA GLU A 324 -16.91 3.00 15.08
C GLU A 324 -15.54 3.23 15.74
N ALA A 325 -14.88 4.38 15.51
CA ALA A 325 -13.63 4.72 16.19
C ALA A 325 -13.81 4.78 17.72
N LEU A 326 -14.95 5.32 18.20
CA LEU A 326 -15.35 5.30 19.61
C LEU A 326 -15.54 3.86 20.12
N VAL A 327 -16.20 2.98 19.36
CA VAL A 327 -16.37 1.56 19.73
C VAL A 327 -15.02 0.87 19.89
N HIS A 328 -14.14 0.99 18.89
CA HIS A 328 -12.83 0.34 18.94
C HIS A 328 -11.95 0.91 20.07
N ALA A 329 -12.02 2.22 20.33
CA ALA A 329 -11.34 2.83 21.47
C ALA A 329 -11.84 2.25 22.79
N ALA A 330 -13.15 2.07 22.96
CA ALA A 330 -13.72 1.46 24.16
C ALA A 330 -13.25 0.01 24.34
N GLU A 331 -13.29 -0.82 23.29
CA GLU A 331 -12.80 -2.20 23.31
C GLU A 331 -11.32 -2.28 23.71
N TYR A 332 -10.48 -1.47 23.06
CA TYR A 332 -9.06 -1.40 23.36
C TYR A 332 -8.80 -1.06 24.84
N LEU A 333 -9.56 -0.11 25.40
CA LEU A 333 -9.43 0.28 26.80
C LEU A 333 -9.86 -0.84 27.75
N PHE A 334 -10.94 -1.57 27.45
CA PHE A 334 -11.38 -2.73 28.24
C PHE A 334 -10.35 -3.86 28.24
N GLU A 335 -9.74 -4.15 27.09
CA GLU A 335 -8.66 -5.15 27.00
C GLU A 335 -7.42 -4.75 27.80
N ARG A 336 -7.12 -3.45 27.86
CA ARG A 336 -5.91 -2.89 28.49
C ARG A 336 -6.07 -2.50 29.96
N GLY A 337 -7.23 -2.78 30.55
CA GLY A 337 -7.40 -2.70 32.01
C GLY A 337 -8.33 -1.59 32.49
N LEU A 338 -9.14 -0.98 31.61
CA LEU A 338 -10.31 -0.23 32.03
C LEU A 338 -11.21 -1.16 32.85
N SER A 339 -11.17 -0.99 34.16
CA SER A 339 -11.81 -1.87 35.13
C SER A 339 -12.38 -1.05 36.27
N GLY A 340 -13.40 -1.56 36.95
CA GLY A 340 -14.05 -0.85 38.05
C GLY A 340 -14.88 0.37 37.61
N ILE A 341 -15.35 0.39 36.36
CA ILE A 341 -16.46 1.27 35.97
C ILE A 341 -17.72 0.81 36.72
N ARG A 342 -18.43 1.76 37.36
CA ARG A 342 -19.75 1.52 37.93
C ARG A 342 -20.79 1.87 36.87
N LEU A 343 -21.62 0.88 36.53
CA LEU A 343 -22.69 1.02 35.57
C LEU A 343 -23.99 1.44 36.29
N PRO A 344 -24.88 2.20 35.63
CA PRO A 344 -24.65 2.93 34.38
C PRO A 344 -23.56 4.00 34.55
N TRP A 345 -22.69 4.14 33.56
CA TRP A 345 -21.57 5.09 33.59
C TRP A 345 -21.81 6.25 32.62
N ALA A 346 -21.48 7.45 33.10
CA ALA A 346 -21.47 8.69 32.34
C ALA A 346 -20.21 9.48 32.71
N PRO A 347 -19.57 10.17 31.75
CA PRO A 347 -18.37 10.97 32.00
C PRO A 347 -18.62 12.13 32.97
N ASP A 348 -19.75 12.83 32.81
CA ASP A 348 -20.11 14.01 33.61
C ASP A 348 -21.32 13.78 34.53
N GLY A 349 -21.81 12.54 34.63
CA GLY A 349 -23.00 12.19 35.40
C GLY A 349 -24.33 12.47 34.70
N GLU A 350 -24.30 13.10 33.52
CA GLU A 350 -25.42 13.26 32.60
C GLU A 350 -25.15 12.47 31.31
N GLY A 351 -26.19 11.87 30.72
CA GLY A 351 -26.06 11.07 29.50
C GLY A 351 -25.29 9.76 29.71
N THR A 352 -26.00 8.65 29.92
CA THR A 352 -25.36 7.34 30.08
C THR A 352 -24.65 6.93 28.80
N VAL A 353 -23.33 6.82 28.88
CA VAL A 353 -22.47 6.42 27.75
C VAL A 353 -22.27 4.91 27.74
N LEU A 354 -22.20 4.27 28.91
CA LEU A 354 -21.95 2.83 29.03
C LEU A 354 -22.87 2.18 30.07
N ASN A 355 -23.52 1.08 29.73
CA ASN A 355 -24.39 0.35 30.64
C ASN A 355 -24.40 -1.16 30.37
N ASP A 356 -24.90 -1.98 31.29
CA ASP A 356 -25.11 -3.43 31.09
C ASP A 356 -26.41 -3.75 30.35
N GLU A 357 -27.35 -2.81 30.34
CA GLU A 357 -28.57 -2.82 29.53
C GLU A 357 -28.54 -1.74 28.44
N PRO A 358 -29.25 -1.89 27.33
CA PRO A 358 -29.31 -0.91 26.23
C PRO A 358 -30.17 0.33 26.56
N THR A 359 -30.09 0.81 27.80
CA THR A 359 -30.89 1.88 28.39
C THR A 359 -29.96 2.84 29.15
N ARG A 360 -30.40 4.09 29.29
CA ARG A 360 -29.75 5.09 30.15
C ARG A 360 -30.18 4.90 31.60
N ALA A 361 -29.51 5.61 32.50
CA ALA A 361 -29.78 5.60 33.94
C ALA A 361 -31.21 6.03 34.32
N ASP A 362 -31.88 6.81 33.47
CA ASP A 362 -33.27 7.22 33.63
C ASP A 362 -34.29 6.21 33.06
N GLY A 363 -33.82 5.10 32.49
CA GLY A 363 -34.63 4.07 31.84
C GLY A 363 -35.01 4.36 30.39
N SER A 364 -34.61 5.52 29.84
CA SER A 364 -34.78 5.81 28.40
C SER A 364 -33.84 4.94 27.55
N PRO A 365 -34.17 4.62 26.28
CA PRO A 365 -33.26 3.89 25.42
C PRO A 365 -32.04 4.74 25.05
N MET A 366 -30.87 4.11 24.95
CA MET A 366 -29.67 4.76 24.41
C MET A 366 -29.86 5.18 22.95
N ALA A 367 -29.33 6.34 22.56
CA ALA A 367 -29.38 6.83 21.18
C ALA A 367 -28.28 6.16 20.35
N THR A 368 -28.65 5.29 19.41
CA THR A 368 -27.72 4.44 18.63
C THR A 368 -26.75 3.66 19.53
N ARG A 369 -26.98 2.35 19.66
CA ARG A 369 -26.25 1.51 20.62
C ARG A 369 -25.41 0.47 19.91
N ARG A 370 -24.22 0.22 20.44
CA ARG A 370 -23.36 -0.88 20.03
C ARG A 370 -23.05 -1.76 21.23
N GLN A 371 -23.20 -3.06 21.06
CA GLN A 371 -22.80 -4.03 22.08
C GLN A 371 -21.31 -4.30 21.93
N LEU A 372 -20.57 -4.16 23.02
CA LEU A 372 -19.15 -4.48 23.12
C LEU A 372 -18.96 -5.98 23.40
N SER A 373 -17.75 -6.47 23.15
CA SER A 373 -17.33 -7.87 23.29
C SER A 373 -17.46 -8.39 24.72
N ASN A 374 -17.39 -7.49 25.71
CA ASN A 374 -17.59 -7.79 27.12
C ASN A 374 -19.08 -7.84 27.55
N GLY A 375 -20.01 -7.65 26.61
CA GLY A 375 -21.46 -7.69 26.82
C GLY A 375 -22.09 -6.36 27.23
N LEU A 376 -21.30 -5.30 27.44
CA LEU A 376 -21.80 -3.97 27.75
C LEU A 376 -22.33 -3.24 26.51
N TYR A 377 -23.18 -2.26 26.71
CA TYR A 377 -23.73 -1.39 25.67
C TYR A 377 -23.11 -0.01 25.75
N LEU A 378 -22.58 0.45 24.62
CA LEU A 378 -22.01 1.79 24.42
C LEU A 378 -22.98 2.64 23.59
N GLU A 379 -23.21 3.88 24.02
CA GLU A 379 -23.94 4.88 23.25
C GLU A 379 -23.03 5.53 22.20
N THR A 380 -23.37 5.36 20.92
CA THR A 380 -22.61 5.81 19.75
C THR A 380 -23.43 6.76 18.87
N GLY A 381 -24.57 7.26 19.35
CA GLY A 381 -25.28 8.37 18.74
C GLY A 381 -24.68 9.69 19.19
N GLY A 382 -24.67 10.69 18.32
CA GLY A 382 -24.00 11.96 18.58
C GLY A 382 -23.28 12.46 17.34
N ASP A 383 -22.63 13.62 17.47
CA ASP A 383 -21.71 14.14 16.47
C ASP A 383 -20.26 13.72 16.78
N VAL A 384 -19.33 14.15 15.91
CA VAL A 384 -17.90 13.83 16.01
C VAL A 384 -17.30 14.35 17.32
N ASP A 385 -17.71 15.53 17.78
CA ASP A 385 -17.20 16.16 19.01
C ASP A 385 -17.65 15.35 20.24
N GLU A 386 -18.90 14.90 20.25
CA GLU A 386 -19.41 14.01 21.30
C GLU A 386 -18.66 12.67 21.33
N HIS A 387 -18.33 12.11 20.16
CA HIS A 387 -17.54 10.88 20.09
C HIS A 387 -16.11 11.09 20.61
N ALA A 388 -15.44 12.18 20.24
CA ALA A 388 -14.11 12.53 20.74
C ALA A 388 -14.11 12.66 22.27
N ALA A 389 -15.07 13.42 22.82
CA ALA A 389 -15.20 13.63 24.26
C ALA A 389 -15.42 12.31 25.03
N ARG A 390 -16.18 11.37 24.46
CA ARG A 390 -16.39 10.04 25.06
C ARG A 390 -15.11 9.20 25.06
N VAL A 391 -14.33 9.22 23.98
CA VAL A 391 -13.01 8.55 23.92
C VAL A 391 -12.06 9.12 24.98
N GLU A 392 -11.99 10.45 25.09
CA GLU A 392 -11.18 11.14 26.11
C GLU A 392 -11.58 10.77 27.54
N ALA A 393 -12.89 10.72 27.81
CA ALA A 393 -13.38 10.37 29.13
C ALA A 393 -13.11 8.90 29.49
N LEU A 394 -13.27 7.98 28.54
CA LEU A 394 -12.93 6.57 28.73
C LEU A 394 -11.42 6.38 28.98
N ALA A 395 -10.58 7.07 28.21
CA ALA A 395 -9.12 7.05 28.39
C ALA A 395 -8.72 7.60 29.76
N SER A 396 -9.27 8.76 30.13
CA SER A 396 -9.05 9.38 31.44
C SER A 396 -9.49 8.46 32.57
N ARG A 397 -10.62 7.76 32.40
CA ARG A 397 -11.12 6.76 33.36
C ARG A 397 -10.18 5.55 33.50
N ALA A 398 -9.51 5.15 32.42
CA ALA A 398 -8.46 4.13 32.44
C ALA A 398 -7.13 4.62 33.03
N GLY A 399 -7.00 5.90 33.39
CA GLY A 399 -5.74 6.51 33.83
C GLY A 399 -4.75 6.73 32.69
N LEU A 400 -5.25 6.86 31.46
CA LEU A 400 -4.47 7.09 30.25
C LEU A 400 -4.72 8.50 29.73
N ARG A 401 -3.75 9.01 28.97
CA ARG A 401 -3.94 10.19 28.12
C ARG A 401 -4.26 9.72 26.71
N VAL A 402 -5.11 10.45 26.00
CA VAL A 402 -5.38 10.20 24.59
C VAL A 402 -5.11 11.47 23.79
N MET A 403 -4.66 11.29 22.56
CA MET A 403 -4.56 12.33 21.55
C MET A 403 -5.42 11.87 20.38
N VAL A 404 -6.48 12.61 20.09
CA VAL A 404 -7.32 12.40 18.92
C VAL A 404 -6.73 13.17 17.74
N THR A 405 -6.64 12.55 16.56
CA THR A 405 -6.05 13.12 15.35
C THR A 405 -6.84 12.70 14.11
N GLY A 406 -6.91 13.59 13.11
CA GLY A 406 -7.73 13.41 11.92
C GLY A 406 -8.94 14.34 11.94
N ASP A 407 -10.07 13.87 11.42
CA ASP A 407 -11.32 14.61 11.27
C ASP A 407 -12.06 14.86 12.59
N TRP A 408 -11.48 14.51 13.74
CA TRP A 408 -11.99 14.93 15.05
C TRP A 408 -11.97 16.45 15.23
N ASP A 409 -11.05 17.16 14.56
CA ASP A 409 -10.72 18.57 14.85
C ASP A 409 -11.44 19.59 13.93
N GLN A 410 -12.36 19.17 13.06
CA GLN A 410 -13.03 20.10 12.13
C GLN A 410 -13.93 21.14 12.81
N SER A 411 -14.19 21.03 14.12
CA SER A 411 -14.99 21.97 14.92
C SER A 411 -14.17 23.08 15.60
N SER A 412 -12.84 22.98 15.68
CA SER A 412 -12.00 23.94 16.43
C SER A 412 -11.47 25.11 15.61
N SER A 413 -11.70 25.14 14.29
CA SER A 413 -11.23 26.20 13.38
C SER A 413 -12.28 27.26 12.99
N SER A 414 -13.44 27.30 13.64
CA SER A 414 -14.39 28.41 13.54
C SER A 414 -14.51 29.14 14.89
N GLY A 415 -13.52 29.98 15.19
CA GLY A 415 -13.49 30.85 16.38
C GLY A 415 -12.65 32.10 16.17
#